data_AF-A0A3D2P5Z4-F1
#
_entry.id   AF-A0A3D2P5Z4-F1
#
_cell.length_a   1.000
_cell.length_b   1.000
_cell.length_c   1.000
_cell.angle_alpha   90.00
_cell.angle_beta   90.00
_cell.angle_gamma   90.00
#
_symmetry.space_group_name_H-M   'P 1'
#
loop_
_entity.id
_entity.type
_entity.pdbx_description
1 polymer ?
#
loop_
_entity_poly.entity_id
_entity_poly.type
_entity_poly.pdbx_seq_one_letter_code
_entity_poly.pdbx_strand_id
1 'polypeptide(L)'
;VDSLILEVVGLDPKVYLPKIYDGLCELVRERLELGKMRKVVQKVKITRDIEKLKKSVAEKILPDGLRKFPESFLPDNLKSSDFKEIQIPAEPLKLGHQMMIFYEVITDSGFKYNASGEEEARYLVFAQKPSQYIVKIPKNQAVVQKVVIEYEKYLKKLLE
;
A
#
# COMPACT_ATOMS: atom_id res chain seq x y z
N VAL A 1 -22.81 -56.08 20.10
CA VAL A 1 -23.20 -55.51 21.41
C VAL A 1 -24.38 -54.56 21.23
N ASP A 2 -24.27 -53.58 20.34
CA ASP A 2 -25.33 -52.56 20.14
C ASP A 2 -26.64 -53.11 19.56
N SER A 3 -26.58 -54.14 18.72
CA SER A 3 -27.78 -54.84 18.22
C SER A 3 -28.58 -55.52 19.34
N LEU A 4 -27.92 -56.20 20.28
CA LEU A 4 -28.57 -56.83 21.42
C LEU A 4 -29.22 -55.78 22.34
N ILE A 5 -28.60 -54.61 22.49
CA ILE A 5 -29.16 -53.52 23.31
C ILE A 5 -30.46 -53.01 22.68
N LEU A 6 -30.50 -52.83 21.36
CA LEU A 6 -31.73 -52.41 20.66
C LEU A 6 -32.83 -53.47 20.76
N GLU A 7 -32.49 -54.75 20.63
CA GLU A 7 -33.44 -55.86 20.78
C GLU A 7 -34.04 -55.91 22.20
N VAL A 8 -33.22 -55.73 23.24
CA VAL A 8 -33.67 -55.70 24.65
C VAL A 8 -34.61 -54.51 24.93
N VAL A 9 -34.44 -53.40 24.20
CA VAL A 9 -35.30 -52.21 24.29
C VAL A 9 -36.54 -52.31 23.39
N GLY A 10 -36.70 -53.42 22.65
CA GLY A 10 -37.85 -53.66 21.77
C GLY A 10 -37.80 -52.94 20.43
N LEU A 11 -36.60 -52.55 19.97
CA LEU A 11 -36.38 -51.86 18.70
C LEU A 11 -35.68 -52.78 17.69
N ASP A 12 -36.08 -52.70 16.41
CA ASP A 12 -35.44 -53.48 15.33
C ASP A 12 -34.03 -52.92 15.01
N PRO A 13 -32.95 -53.68 15.27
CA PRO A 13 -31.60 -53.23 15.00
C PRO A 13 -31.36 -52.90 13.53
N LYS A 14 -32.00 -53.59 12.59
CA LYS A 14 -31.78 -53.38 11.16
C LYS A 14 -32.27 -52.00 10.70
N VAL A 15 -33.27 -51.46 11.39
CA VAL A 15 -33.88 -50.16 11.05
C VAL A 15 -33.23 -49.02 11.82
N TYR A 16 -32.97 -49.20 13.11
CA TYR A 16 -32.56 -48.11 13.99
C TYR A 16 -31.05 -47.95 14.11
N LEU A 17 -30.28 -49.04 14.01
CA LEU A 17 -28.83 -48.98 14.16
C LEU A 17 -28.16 -48.10 13.09
N PRO A 18 -28.49 -48.21 11.77
CA PRO A 18 -27.94 -47.32 10.75
C PRO A 18 -28.29 -45.84 11.03
N LYS A 19 -29.55 -45.56 11.38
CA LYS A 19 -30.02 -44.19 11.66
C LYS A 19 -29.30 -43.56 12.85
N ILE A 20 -29.05 -44.35 13.91
CA ILE A 20 -28.33 -43.89 15.10
C ILE A 20 -26.87 -43.57 14.75
N TYR A 21 -26.19 -44.45 14.02
CA TYR A 21 -24.80 -44.20 13.63
C TYR A 21 -24.69 -43.03 12.65
N ASP A 22 -25.58 -42.92 11.68
CA ASP A 22 -25.61 -41.80 10.74
C ASP A 22 -25.81 -40.47 11.48
N GLY A 23 -26.80 -40.41 12.37
CA GLY A 23 -27.06 -39.22 13.19
C GLY A 23 -25.89 -38.86 14.13
N LEU A 24 -25.25 -39.85 14.76
CA LEU A 24 -24.06 -39.64 15.58
C LEU A 24 -22.88 -39.13 14.73
N CYS A 25 -22.67 -39.71 13.55
CA CYS A 25 -21.63 -39.27 12.63
C CYS A 25 -21.88 -37.84 12.13
N GLU A 26 -23.12 -37.48 11.83
CA GLU A 26 -23.51 -36.14 11.43
C GLU A 26 -23.26 -35.12 12.55
N LEU A 27 -23.72 -35.40 13.77
CA LEU A 27 -23.48 -34.54 14.95
C LEU A 27 -21.99 -34.32 15.22
N VAL A 28 -21.16 -35.37 15.08
CA VAL A 28 -19.70 -35.24 15.24
C VAL A 28 -19.10 -34.39 14.13
N ARG A 29 -19.52 -34.58 12.88
CA ARG A 29 -19.05 -33.77 11.74
C ARG A 29 -19.40 -32.30 11.91
N GLU A 30 -20.66 -31.98 12.20
CA GLU A 30 -21.11 -30.61 12.43
C GLU A 30 -20.30 -29.93 13.55
N ARG A 31 -20.06 -30.64 14.65
CA ARG A 31 -19.27 -30.10 15.77
C ARG A 31 -17.83 -29.80 15.38
N LEU A 32 -17.19 -30.66 14.58
CA LEU A 32 -15.85 -30.43 14.06
C LEU A 32 -15.81 -29.25 13.08
N GLU A 33 -16.81 -29.13 12.21
CA GLU A 33 -16.93 -28.04 11.25
C GLU A 33 -17.17 -26.69 11.93
N LEU A 34 -18.07 -26.63 12.90
CA LEU A 34 -18.29 -25.44 13.73
C LEU A 34 -17.00 -25.00 14.43
N GLY A 35 -16.21 -25.95 14.94
CA GLY A 35 -14.89 -25.67 15.53
C GLY A 35 -13.91 -25.04 14.53
N LYS A 36 -13.88 -25.52 13.29
CA LYS A 36 -13.06 -24.95 12.20
C LYS A 36 -13.54 -23.55 11.82
N MET A 37 -14.84 -23.36 11.64
CA MET A 37 -15.44 -22.07 11.29
C MET A 37 -15.14 -21.00 12.35
N ARG A 38 -15.26 -21.33 13.64
CA ARG A 38 -14.90 -20.41 14.75
C ARG A 38 -13.45 -19.93 14.65
N LYS A 39 -12.50 -20.82 14.35
CA LYS A 39 -11.09 -20.45 14.16
C LYS A 39 -10.89 -19.52 12.96
N VAL A 40 -11.61 -19.75 11.86
CA VAL A 40 -11.58 -18.87 10.68
C VAL A 40 -12.13 -17.49 11.01
N VAL A 41 -13.29 -17.42 11.66
CA VAL A 41 -13.91 -16.14 12.08
C VAL A 41 -12.98 -15.37 13.02
N GLN A 42 -12.34 -16.04 13.98
CA GLN A 42 -11.40 -15.41 14.89
C GLN A 42 -10.19 -14.83 14.15
N LYS A 43 -9.60 -15.56 13.19
CA LYS A 43 -8.50 -15.06 12.35
C LYS A 43 -8.91 -13.82 11.56
N VAL A 44 -10.07 -13.86 10.90
CA VAL A 44 -10.60 -12.72 10.12
C VAL A 44 -10.88 -11.52 11.02
N LYS A 45 -11.35 -11.73 12.25
CA LYS A 45 -11.53 -10.66 13.24
C LYS A 45 -10.20 -10.01 13.60
N ILE A 46 -9.18 -10.82 13.92
CA ILE A 46 -7.85 -10.34 14.26
C ILE A 46 -7.24 -9.53 13.11
N THR A 47 -7.35 -9.99 11.86
CA THR A 47 -6.82 -9.26 10.70
C THR A 47 -7.52 -7.91 10.52
N ARG A 48 -8.85 -7.87 10.65
CA ARG A 48 -9.62 -6.62 10.59
C ARG A 48 -9.26 -5.66 11.72
N ASP A 49 -9.05 -6.16 12.94
CA ASP A 49 -8.67 -5.34 14.08
C ASP A 49 -7.25 -4.75 13.90
N ILE A 50 -6.32 -5.53 13.33
CA ILE A 50 -4.99 -5.04 12.94
C ILE A 50 -5.09 -3.96 11.87
N GLU A 51 -5.92 -4.14 10.83
CA GLU A 51 -6.13 -3.14 9.79
C GLU A 51 -6.72 -1.83 10.35
N LYS A 52 -7.72 -1.94 11.23
CA LYS A 52 -8.29 -0.77 11.92
C LYS A 52 -7.25 -0.04 12.75
N LEU A 53 -6.41 -0.76 13.49
CA LEU A 53 -5.34 -0.18 14.29
C LEU A 53 -4.34 0.56 13.39
N LYS A 54 -3.89 -0.07 12.29
CA LYS A 54 -2.99 0.56 11.32
C LYS A 54 -3.58 1.87 10.78
N LYS A 55 -4.86 1.85 10.41
CA LYS A 55 -5.54 3.05 9.89
C LYS A 55 -5.64 4.15 10.93
N SER A 56 -6.02 3.81 12.17
CA SER A 56 -6.10 4.78 13.28
C SER A 56 -4.75 5.40 13.63
N VAL A 57 -3.68 4.60 13.62
CA VAL A 57 -2.32 5.10 13.82
C VAL A 57 -1.91 6.02 12.67
N ALA A 58 -2.21 5.66 11.42
CA ALA A 58 -1.93 6.49 10.26
C ALA A 58 -2.67 7.84 10.31
N GLU A 59 -3.97 7.85 10.65
CA GLU A 59 -4.76 9.08 10.81
C GLU A 59 -4.24 9.97 11.96
N LYS A 60 -3.70 9.37 13.03
CA LYS A 60 -3.13 10.13 14.15
C LYS A 60 -1.80 10.79 13.80
N ILE A 61 -0.95 10.13 13.01
CA ILE A 61 0.38 10.63 12.62
C ILE A 61 0.28 11.56 11.40
N LEU A 62 -0.61 11.24 10.46
CA LEU A 62 -0.81 11.90 9.18
C LEU A 62 -2.31 12.23 8.98
N PRO A 63 -2.86 13.21 9.71
CA PRO A 63 -4.29 13.53 9.64
C PRO A 63 -4.72 13.98 8.23
N ASP A 64 -3.84 14.70 7.53
CA ASP A 64 -4.06 15.16 6.15
C ASP A 64 -3.52 14.15 5.10
N GLY A 65 -3.07 12.98 5.53
CA GLY A 65 -2.38 12.01 4.69
C GLY A 65 -0.96 12.42 4.27
N LEU A 66 -0.39 11.66 3.34
CA LEU A 66 0.92 11.97 2.76
C LEU A 66 0.80 13.15 1.78
N ARG A 67 1.57 14.21 2.04
CA ARG A 67 1.66 15.36 1.13
C ARG A 67 2.34 14.93 -0.17
N LYS A 68 1.70 15.19 -1.30
CA LYS A 68 2.17 14.75 -2.61
C LYS A 68 3.15 15.77 -3.17
N PHE A 69 4.28 15.29 -3.65
CA PHE A 69 5.21 16.12 -4.40
C PHE A 69 4.88 16.09 -5.90
N PRO A 70 4.95 17.24 -6.60
CA PRO A 70 5.21 18.59 -6.08
C PRO A 70 3.94 19.33 -5.63
N GLU A 71 2.75 18.76 -5.85
CA GLU A 71 1.47 19.49 -5.77
C GLU A 71 1.20 20.15 -4.41
N SER A 72 1.54 19.48 -3.30
CA SER A 72 1.28 19.98 -1.95
C SER A 72 2.27 21.06 -1.47
N PHE A 73 3.28 21.39 -2.29
CA PHE A 73 4.36 22.32 -1.96
C PHE A 73 4.45 23.49 -2.94
N LEU A 74 3.78 23.40 -4.08
CA LEU A 74 3.73 24.47 -5.06
C LEU A 74 2.81 25.62 -4.58
N PRO A 75 3.17 26.88 -4.86
CA PRO A 75 2.26 28.02 -4.67
C PRO A 75 0.99 27.91 -5.55
N ASP A 76 -0.17 28.23 -4.97
CA ASP A 76 -1.48 28.15 -5.66
C ASP A 76 -1.64 29.14 -6.83
N ASN A 77 -0.78 30.16 -6.93
CA ASN A 77 -0.88 31.24 -7.91
C ASN A 77 -0.16 30.95 -9.24
N LEU A 78 0.45 29.78 -9.39
CA LEU A 78 1.16 29.40 -10.61
C LEU A 78 0.21 28.99 -11.74
N LYS A 79 0.42 29.55 -12.93
CA LYS A 79 -0.32 29.20 -14.14
C LYS A 79 0.46 28.18 -14.96
N SER A 80 -0.21 27.48 -15.88
CA SER A 80 0.46 26.50 -16.77
C SER A 80 1.62 27.11 -17.58
N SER A 81 1.56 28.41 -17.91
CA SER A 81 2.64 29.15 -18.59
C SER A 81 3.93 29.24 -17.78
N ASP A 82 3.85 29.10 -16.46
CA ASP A 82 4.98 29.24 -15.53
C ASP A 82 5.78 27.95 -15.42
N PHE A 83 5.34 26.88 -16.09
CA PHE A 83 6.01 25.59 -16.12
C PHE A 83 6.71 25.35 -17.45
N LYS A 84 7.79 24.58 -17.39
CA LYS A 84 8.39 23.88 -18.52
C LYS A 84 8.08 22.39 -18.41
N GLU A 85 7.90 21.74 -19.54
CA GLU A 85 7.64 20.30 -19.62
C GLU A 85 8.92 19.57 -20.00
N ILE A 86 9.26 18.53 -19.25
CA ILE A 86 10.43 17.69 -19.51
C ILE A 86 9.93 16.28 -19.74
N GLN A 87 10.31 15.70 -20.88
CA GLN A 87 10.03 14.30 -21.17
C GLN A 87 11.00 13.42 -20.39
N ILE A 88 10.45 12.43 -19.71
CA ILE A 88 11.20 11.48 -18.90
C ILE A 88 10.82 10.04 -19.28
N PRO A 89 11.74 9.09 -19.13
CA PRO A 89 11.43 7.68 -19.26
C PRO A 89 10.54 7.21 -18.11
N ALA A 90 9.90 6.05 -18.29
CA ALA A 90 9.16 5.38 -17.22
C ALA A 90 10.08 4.78 -16.13
N GLU A 91 11.37 4.67 -16.43
CA GLU A 91 12.37 4.12 -15.50
C GLU A 91 12.74 5.11 -14.39
N PRO A 92 13.04 4.63 -13.17
CA PRO A 92 13.43 5.49 -12.06
C PRO A 92 14.62 6.39 -12.39
N LEU A 93 14.41 7.70 -12.24
CA LEU A 93 15.42 8.73 -12.37
C LEU A 93 16.31 8.74 -11.14
N LYS A 94 17.61 8.93 -11.37
CA LYS A 94 18.62 9.04 -10.33
C LYS A 94 19.44 10.31 -10.55
N LEU A 95 19.95 10.85 -9.45
CA LEU A 95 20.96 11.89 -9.48
C LEU A 95 22.25 11.30 -10.08
N GLY A 96 22.72 11.91 -11.17
CA GLY A 96 23.95 11.55 -11.86
C GLY A 96 25.12 12.39 -11.39
N HIS A 97 26.03 12.72 -12.30
CA HIS A 97 27.21 13.52 -11.97
C HIS A 97 26.88 15.01 -11.82
N GLN A 98 27.51 15.65 -10.83
CA GLN A 98 27.48 17.09 -10.67
C GLN A 98 28.59 17.72 -11.51
N MET A 99 28.21 18.57 -12.46
CA MET A 99 29.15 19.36 -13.25
C MET A 99 29.20 20.79 -12.69
N MET A 100 30.20 21.57 -13.12
CA MET A 100 30.38 22.95 -12.64
C MET A 100 29.20 23.87 -12.99
N ILE A 101 28.43 23.54 -14.05
CA ILE A 101 27.36 24.40 -14.59
C ILE A 101 25.98 23.75 -14.47
N PHE A 102 25.90 22.42 -14.39
CA PHE A 102 24.65 21.67 -14.42
C PHE A 102 24.75 20.40 -13.58
N TYR A 103 23.60 19.78 -13.33
CA TYR A 103 23.51 18.52 -12.61
C TYR A 103 22.83 17.47 -13.50
N GLU A 104 23.43 16.29 -13.64
CA GLU A 104 22.84 15.22 -14.46
C GLU A 104 21.71 14.50 -13.73
N VAL A 105 20.64 14.19 -14.45
CA VAL A 105 19.60 13.23 -14.05
C VAL A 105 19.66 12.08 -15.04
N ILE A 106 19.83 10.86 -14.54
CA ILE A 106 20.10 9.67 -15.35
C ILE A 106 19.14 8.52 -15.07
N THR A 107 19.07 7.56 -15.98
CA THR A 107 18.52 6.22 -15.73
C THR A 107 19.55 5.14 -16.02
N ASP A 108 19.29 3.92 -15.56
CA ASP A 108 20.17 2.77 -15.81
C ASP A 108 20.19 2.37 -17.30
N SER A 109 19.13 2.64 -18.05
CA SER A 109 19.06 2.46 -19.52
C SER A 109 19.83 3.51 -20.33
N GLY A 110 20.39 4.54 -19.68
CA GLY A 110 21.21 5.55 -20.34
C GLY A 110 20.49 6.85 -20.74
N PHE A 111 19.26 7.09 -20.26
CA PHE A 111 18.68 8.44 -20.34
C PHE A 111 19.57 9.42 -19.56
N LYS A 112 19.73 10.63 -20.09
CA LYS A 112 20.44 11.73 -19.44
C LYS A 112 19.73 13.05 -19.69
N TYR A 113 19.56 13.83 -18.63
CA TYR A 113 19.06 15.19 -18.67
C TYR A 113 19.97 16.11 -17.85
N ASN A 114 20.30 17.28 -18.40
CA ASN A 114 21.13 18.28 -17.73
C ASN A 114 20.24 19.33 -17.07
N ALA A 115 20.06 19.21 -15.76
CA ALA A 115 19.32 20.18 -14.96
C ALA A 115 20.19 21.42 -14.68
N SER A 116 19.58 22.60 -14.61
CA SER A 116 20.31 23.86 -14.40
C SER A 116 21.02 23.98 -13.04
N GLY A 117 20.73 23.07 -12.12
CA GLY A 117 21.38 22.95 -10.82
C GLY A 117 20.83 21.74 -10.06
N GLU A 118 21.39 21.51 -8.88
CA GLU A 118 21.03 20.37 -8.02
C GLU A 118 19.54 20.33 -7.64
N GLU A 119 18.96 21.49 -7.33
CA GLU A 119 17.57 21.59 -6.88
C GLU A 119 16.58 21.23 -8.01
N GLU A 120 16.90 21.57 -9.26
CA GLU A 120 16.09 21.12 -10.40
C GLU A 120 16.24 19.60 -10.63
N ALA A 121 17.44 19.06 -10.46
CA ALA A 121 17.66 17.61 -10.56
C ALA A 121 16.88 16.84 -9.49
N ARG A 122 16.93 17.30 -8.23
CA ARG A 122 16.14 16.74 -7.12
C ARG A 122 14.64 16.85 -7.38
N TYR A 123 14.18 17.99 -7.89
CA TYR A 123 12.78 18.17 -8.25
C TYR A 123 12.33 17.12 -9.27
N LEU A 124 13.11 16.85 -10.33
CA LEU A 124 12.79 15.82 -11.32
C LEU A 124 12.64 14.43 -10.69
N VAL A 125 13.61 14.05 -9.85
CA VAL A 125 13.61 12.76 -9.17
C VAL A 125 12.41 12.63 -8.24
N PHE A 126 12.07 13.68 -7.48
CA PHE A 126 10.94 13.66 -6.55
C PHE A 126 9.58 13.75 -7.23
N ALA A 127 9.49 14.43 -8.39
CA ALA A 127 8.24 14.60 -9.14
C ALA A 127 7.88 13.39 -10.02
N GLN A 128 8.79 12.44 -10.20
CA GLN A 128 8.53 11.26 -11.01
C GLN A 128 7.50 10.35 -10.33
N LYS A 129 6.40 10.07 -11.04
CA LYS A 129 5.40 9.07 -10.65
C LYS A 129 5.51 7.83 -11.55
N PRO A 130 5.08 6.64 -11.08
CA PRO A 130 5.01 5.47 -11.92
C PRO A 130 4.18 5.75 -13.18
N SER A 131 4.67 5.32 -14.35
CA SER A 131 4.02 5.53 -15.65
C SER A 131 3.84 7.00 -16.07
N GLN A 132 4.62 7.92 -15.49
CA GLN A 132 4.65 9.32 -15.91
C GLN A 132 5.81 9.56 -16.88
N TYR A 133 5.48 10.13 -18.06
CA TYR A 133 6.45 10.41 -19.11
C TYR A 133 6.76 11.91 -19.27
N ILE A 134 6.02 12.77 -18.55
CA ILE A 134 6.17 14.22 -18.63
C ILE A 134 6.15 14.78 -17.22
N VAL A 135 7.19 15.51 -16.84
CA VAL A 135 7.25 16.27 -15.58
C VAL A 135 7.17 17.76 -15.87
N LYS A 136 6.31 18.46 -15.12
CA LYS A 136 6.17 19.92 -15.17
C LYS A 136 7.01 20.55 -14.07
N ILE A 137 7.92 21.44 -14.44
CA ILE A 137 8.80 22.13 -13.50
C ILE A 137 8.58 23.63 -13.61
N PRO A 138 8.42 24.37 -12.50
CA PRO A 138 8.41 25.83 -12.52
C PRO A 138 9.65 26.40 -13.20
N LYS A 139 9.47 27.39 -14.09
CA LYS A 139 10.57 28.11 -14.74
C LYS A 139 11.36 28.96 -13.75
N ASN A 140 10.70 29.40 -12.66
CA ASN A 140 11.34 30.18 -11.61
C ASN A 140 12.14 29.28 -10.66
N GLN A 141 13.47 29.40 -10.70
CA GLN A 141 14.38 28.60 -9.88
C GLN A 141 14.12 28.78 -8.37
N ALA A 142 13.79 29.98 -7.89
CA ALA A 142 13.54 30.20 -6.47
C ALA A 142 12.33 29.39 -5.95
N VAL A 143 11.32 29.19 -6.81
CA VAL A 143 10.17 28.34 -6.50
C VAL A 143 10.60 26.87 -6.41
N VAL A 144 11.40 26.40 -7.37
CA VAL A 144 11.93 25.03 -7.37
C VAL A 144 12.72 24.74 -6.09
N GLN A 145 13.66 25.63 -5.74
CA GLN A 145 14.47 25.50 -4.53
C GLN A 145 13.59 25.43 -3.27
N LYS A 146 12.63 26.35 -3.14
CA LYS A 146 11.74 26.40 -1.97
C LYS A 146 10.93 25.10 -1.84
N VAL A 147 10.36 24.62 -2.94
CA VAL A 147 9.56 23.39 -2.98
C VAL A 147 10.37 22.17 -2.55
N VAL A 148 11.59 22.03 -3.07
CA VAL A 148 12.49 20.92 -2.71
C VAL A 148 12.87 20.98 -1.23
N ILE A 149 13.28 22.14 -0.73
CA ILE A 149 13.65 22.33 0.68
C ILE A 149 12.48 22.02 1.63
N GLU A 150 11.27 22.49 1.30
CA GLU A 150 10.08 22.22 2.12
C GLU A 150 9.71 20.74 2.12
N TYR A 151 9.86 20.06 0.98
CA TYR A 151 9.63 18.63 0.88
C TYR A 151 10.68 17.82 1.68
N GLU A 152 11.96 18.17 1.59
CA GLU A 152 13.00 17.51 2.39
C GLU A 152 12.78 17.69 3.89
N LYS A 153 12.38 18.89 4.33
CA LYS A 153 12.00 19.15 5.72
C LYS A 153 10.80 18.29 6.14
N TYR A 154 9.81 18.14 5.27
CA TYR A 154 8.67 17.27 5.50
C TYR A 154 9.11 15.80 5.66
N LEU A 155 9.97 15.29 4.76
CA LEU A 155 10.50 13.93 4.85
C LEU A 155 11.31 13.70 6.13
N LYS A 156 12.15 14.65 6.55
CA LYS A 156 12.90 14.55 7.82
C LYS A 156 11.96 14.42 9.01
N LYS A 157 10.92 15.25 9.08
CA LYS A 157 9.91 15.20 10.14
C LYS A 157 9.11 13.88 10.17
N LEU A 158 8.99 13.19 9.03
CA LEU A 158 8.33 11.88 8.98
C LEU A 158 9.24 10.72 9.38
N LEU A 159 10.56 10.89 9.27
CA LEU A 159 11.55 9.88 9.58
C LEU A 159 12.08 9.98 11.02
N GLU A 160 11.90 11.12 11.67
CA GLU A 160 12.09 11.35 13.12
C GLU A 160 11.02 10.65 13.95
#